data_AF-A0A5B0PX69-F1
#
_entry.id   AF-A0A5B0PX69-F1
#
_cell.length_a   1.000
_cell.length_b   1.000
_cell.length_c   1.000
_cell.angle_alpha   90.00
_cell.angle_beta   90.00
_cell.angle_gamma   90.00
#
_symmetry.space_group_name_H-M   'P 1'
#
loop_
_entity.id
_entity.type
_entity.pdbx_description
1 polymer ?
#
loop_
_entity_poly.entity_id
_entity_poly.type
_entity_poly.pdbx_seq_one_letter_code
_entity_poly.pdbx_strand_id
1 'polypeptide(L)'
;MQVLELGCGEGTLLGLLTNAASSLGEFPSSSDVECLKAEQTKVKDPARKERLAKIEEIVKKTPELDYYQRDLHLELLIGLDLDTESLRRVQETIKLTNQKPQPGLLQPNPRWEPLRVELWSGDLAVNNERFKDLECVVMSEVIEHLFPDQLSQSIPLLFGSYKPKWIVITTPNHEFNQYIDQYSSPETRSLHRFLDPTGRTDRYFRDSDHKFEWTQREFKVWCKAVASAYGYDFELGGCGSYVNYFIQSISSIDPAQNPVPESRLPVPESPEGFFATQCVIFKKREKLMDDEEDKDKARMAGLNHPKARKGEHQLIAVEEYLAHESVDQVSPKHEILEHVKQYLVANEISRVRLRELWLCDQGLDRLCAGQLIQLVLAFADEDGWEVSNDAEPTDPLPPLTGMDAIWISWLHFPMSPTKSQID
;
A
#
# COMPACT_ATOMS: atom_id res chain seq x y z
N MET A 1 3.24 11.94 -1.28
CA MET A 1 1.94 11.63 -0.64
C MET A 1 2.03 11.85 0.87
N GLN A 2 1.03 12.52 1.46
CA GLN A 2 0.92 12.78 2.90
C GLN A 2 -0.17 11.93 3.55
N VAL A 3 0.17 11.17 4.59
CA VAL A 3 -0.74 10.22 5.26
C VAL A 3 -0.81 10.52 6.75
N LEU A 4 -2.02 10.49 7.31
CA LEU A 4 -2.27 10.48 8.75
C LEU A 4 -3.00 9.20 9.14
N GLU A 5 -2.45 8.46 10.10
CA GLU A 5 -3.12 7.36 10.77
C GLU A 5 -3.64 7.83 12.13
N LEU A 6 -4.97 7.78 12.29
CA LEU A 6 -5.66 8.13 13.52
C LEU A 6 -5.92 6.85 14.32
N GLY A 7 -5.40 6.78 15.55
CA GLY A 7 -5.42 5.57 16.37
C GLY A 7 -4.43 4.53 15.86
N CYS A 8 -3.15 4.90 15.75
CA CYS A 8 -2.13 4.05 15.13
C CYS A 8 -1.78 2.78 15.92
N GLY A 9 -2.24 2.64 17.16
CA GLY A 9 -1.99 1.49 18.04
C GLY A 9 -0.51 1.14 18.08
N GLU A 10 -0.19 -0.15 17.93
CA GLU A 10 1.19 -0.65 17.93
C GLU A 10 2.02 -0.26 16.68
N GLY A 11 1.44 0.50 15.74
CA GLY A 11 2.18 1.08 14.61
C GLY A 11 2.44 0.11 13.46
N THR A 12 1.64 -0.94 13.32
CA THR A 12 1.78 -1.92 12.23
C THR A 12 1.71 -1.24 10.85
N LEU A 13 0.69 -0.40 10.62
CA LEU A 13 0.55 0.31 9.35
C LEU A 13 1.64 1.37 9.19
N LEU A 14 1.93 2.18 10.22
CA LEU A 14 3.05 3.13 10.20
C LEU A 14 4.37 2.45 9.79
N GLY A 15 4.71 1.33 10.43
CA GLY A 15 5.90 0.54 10.12
C GLY A 15 5.93 0.07 8.67
N LEU A 16 4.82 -0.47 8.16
CA LEU A 16 4.69 -0.88 6.76
C LEU A 16 4.85 0.29 5.78
N LEU A 17 4.25 1.44 6.09
CA LEU A 17 4.33 2.66 5.27
C LEU A 17 5.72 3.32 5.31
N THR A 18 6.58 2.96 6.27
CA THR A 18 7.99 3.42 6.28
C THR A 18 8.88 2.68 5.28
N ASN A 19 8.38 1.63 4.61
CA ASN A 19 9.11 1.00 3.51
C ASN A 19 9.32 1.99 2.36
N ALA A 20 10.49 1.92 1.73
CA ALA A 20 10.82 2.78 0.61
C ALA A 20 10.20 2.26 -0.69
N ALA A 21 9.81 3.18 -1.58
CA ALA A 21 9.51 2.87 -2.97
C ALA A 21 10.74 2.25 -3.65
N SER A 22 10.51 1.29 -4.54
CA SER A 22 11.57 0.55 -5.22
C SER A 22 12.32 1.36 -6.28
N SER A 23 11.70 2.42 -6.81
CA SER A 23 12.30 3.35 -7.78
C SER A 23 11.86 4.79 -7.52
N LEU A 24 12.45 5.76 -8.22
CA LEU A 24 11.91 7.10 -8.39
C LEU A 24 10.78 7.06 -9.42
N GLY A 25 9.56 7.34 -8.97
CA GLY A 25 8.35 7.24 -9.78
C GLY A 25 7.97 5.80 -10.17
N GLU A 26 6.87 5.72 -10.92
CA GLU A 26 6.37 4.48 -11.52
C GLU A 26 7.00 4.21 -12.89
N PHE A 27 7.11 2.94 -13.26
CA PHE A 27 7.57 2.51 -14.59
C PHE A 27 6.67 1.41 -15.18
N PRO A 28 6.28 1.49 -16.46
CA PRO A 28 6.56 2.59 -17.39
C PRO A 28 5.69 3.82 -17.10
N SER A 29 6.19 5.00 -17.43
CA SER A 29 5.46 6.27 -17.36
C SER A 29 5.52 7.03 -18.68
N SER A 30 4.64 8.04 -18.84
CA SER A 30 4.71 8.97 -19.98
C SER A 30 6.05 9.71 -20.03
N SER A 31 6.63 10.03 -18.87
CA SER A 31 7.94 10.68 -18.75
C SER A 31 9.06 9.79 -19.29
N ASP A 32 9.00 8.46 -19.09
CA ASP A 32 10.00 7.52 -19.61
C ASP A 32 9.99 7.47 -21.14
N VAL A 33 8.79 7.47 -21.73
CA VAL A 33 8.63 7.52 -23.20
C VAL A 33 9.17 8.84 -23.76
N GLU A 34 8.90 9.97 -23.08
CA GLU A 34 9.46 11.27 -23.46
C GLU A 34 10.98 11.30 -23.34
N CYS A 35 11.54 10.68 -22.31
CA CYS A 35 12.98 10.56 -22.11
C CYS A 35 13.64 9.77 -23.26
N LEU A 36 13.07 8.62 -23.64
CA LEU A 36 13.55 7.80 -24.75
C LEU A 36 13.52 8.57 -26.09
N LYS A 37 12.44 9.31 -26.36
CA LYS A 37 12.34 10.19 -27.54
C LYS A 37 13.40 11.28 -27.53
N ALA A 38 13.58 11.94 -26.39
CA ALA A 38 14.57 13.01 -26.24
C ALA A 38 15.98 12.47 -26.51
N GLU A 39 16.33 11.30 -25.97
CA GLU A 39 17.62 10.67 -26.23
C GLU A 39 17.82 10.34 -27.72
N GLN A 40 16.82 9.79 -28.41
CA GLN A 40 16.89 9.51 -29.85
C GLN A 40 17.20 10.75 -30.70
N THR A 41 16.74 11.94 -30.29
CA THR A 41 17.06 13.18 -31.01
C THR A 41 18.51 13.63 -30.82
N LYS A 42 19.13 13.26 -29.68
CA LYS A 42 20.52 13.61 -29.35
C LYS A 42 21.52 12.64 -29.97
N VAL A 43 21.14 11.38 -30.18
CA VAL A 43 22.04 10.33 -30.71
C VAL A 43 22.38 10.57 -32.18
N LYS A 44 23.68 10.52 -32.50
CA LYS A 44 24.19 10.55 -33.88
C LYS A 44 24.40 9.17 -34.49
N ASP A 45 24.72 8.16 -33.67
CA ASP A 45 24.90 6.79 -34.11
C ASP A 45 23.55 6.17 -34.56
N PRO A 46 23.39 5.81 -35.84
CA PRO A 46 22.15 5.22 -36.33
C PRO A 46 21.80 3.89 -35.67
N ALA A 47 22.80 3.07 -35.29
CA ALA A 47 22.56 1.76 -34.68
C ALA A 47 21.97 1.92 -33.27
N ARG A 48 22.59 2.75 -32.43
CA ARG A 48 22.05 3.13 -31.12
C ARG A 48 20.66 3.77 -31.23
N LYS A 49 20.44 4.63 -32.23
CA LYS A 49 19.13 5.26 -32.45
C LYS A 49 18.04 4.23 -32.77
N GLU A 50 18.36 3.23 -33.59
CA GLU A 50 17.44 2.12 -33.87
C GLU A 50 17.12 1.30 -32.60
N ARG A 51 18.13 0.99 -31.78
CA ARG A 51 17.91 0.31 -30.50
C ARG A 51 17.02 1.11 -29.55
N LEU A 52 17.25 2.41 -29.41
CA LEU A 52 16.39 3.29 -28.60
C LEU A 52 14.94 3.31 -29.13
N ALA A 53 14.73 3.36 -30.44
CA ALA A 53 13.40 3.36 -31.03
C ALA A 53 12.65 2.03 -30.77
N LYS A 54 13.36 0.89 -30.81
CA LYS A 54 12.79 -0.41 -30.44
C LYS A 54 12.38 -0.43 -28.97
N ILE A 55 13.26 0.03 -28.09
CA ILE A 55 13.00 0.10 -26.64
C ILE A 55 11.81 1.03 -26.34
N GLU A 56 11.73 2.21 -26.99
CA GLU A 56 10.58 3.12 -26.87
C GLU A 56 9.26 2.43 -27.22
N GLU A 57 9.22 1.68 -28.32
CA GLU A 57 8.03 0.96 -28.73
C GLU A 57 7.64 -0.16 -27.75
N ILE A 58 8.62 -0.81 -27.11
CA ILE A 58 8.36 -1.80 -26.06
C ILE A 58 7.78 -1.11 -24.82
N VAL A 59 8.45 -0.07 -24.31
CA VAL A 59 8.01 0.67 -23.11
C VAL A 59 6.61 1.25 -23.29
N LYS A 60 6.27 1.76 -24.48
CA LYS A 60 4.91 2.23 -24.81
C LYS A 60 3.85 1.12 -24.80
N LYS A 61 4.22 -0.10 -25.21
CA LYS A 61 3.31 -1.25 -25.29
C LYS A 61 3.20 -2.00 -23.97
N THR A 62 4.11 -1.77 -23.05
CA THR A 62 4.07 -2.34 -21.70
C THR A 62 2.82 -1.84 -20.97
N PRO A 63 1.97 -2.75 -20.47
CA PRO A 63 0.79 -2.36 -19.69
C PRO A 63 1.16 -1.57 -18.43
N GLU A 64 0.30 -0.62 -18.06
CA GLU A 64 0.43 0.14 -16.82
C GLU A 64 0.36 -0.78 -15.58
N LEU A 65 0.97 -0.34 -14.48
CA LEU A 65 0.96 -1.06 -13.21
C LEU A 65 -0.45 -1.26 -12.66
N ASP A 66 -0.75 -2.49 -12.24
CA ASP A 66 -1.90 -2.76 -11.39
C ASP A 66 -1.71 -2.10 -10.03
N TYR A 67 -2.81 -1.77 -9.36
CA TYR A 67 -2.79 -0.99 -8.13
C TYR A 67 -1.91 -1.60 -7.02
N TYR A 68 -1.78 -2.92 -6.96
CA TYR A 68 -1.00 -3.63 -5.93
C TYR A 68 0.52 -3.66 -6.24
N GLN A 69 0.94 -3.28 -7.44
CA GLN A 69 2.35 -3.18 -7.81
C GLN A 69 2.89 -1.76 -7.71
N ARG A 70 2.02 -0.77 -7.49
CA ARG A 70 2.41 0.64 -7.38
C ARG A 70 3.03 0.90 -6.03
N ASP A 71 4.20 1.51 -6.03
CA ASP A 71 4.85 1.97 -4.82
C ASP A 71 4.19 3.25 -4.28
N LEU A 72 4.23 3.40 -2.96
CA LEU A 72 3.80 4.63 -2.31
C LEU A 72 4.99 5.57 -2.12
N HIS A 73 4.94 6.70 -2.82
CA HIS A 73 5.91 7.79 -2.68
C HIS A 73 5.48 8.73 -1.55
N LEU A 74 5.74 8.33 -0.30
CA LEU A 74 5.36 9.09 0.89
C LEU A 74 6.41 10.15 1.24
N GLU A 75 5.95 11.37 1.49
CA GLU A 75 6.79 12.49 1.96
C GLU A 75 6.57 12.80 3.44
N LEU A 76 5.37 12.50 3.94
CA LEU A 76 4.95 12.76 5.31
C LEU A 76 4.04 11.64 5.79
N LEU A 77 4.38 11.09 6.95
CA LEU A 77 3.56 10.13 7.67
C LEU A 77 3.33 10.63 9.08
N ILE A 78 2.06 10.68 9.51
CA ILE A 78 1.69 11.12 10.85
C ILE A 78 0.95 9.99 11.55
N GLY A 79 1.37 9.65 12.77
CA GLY A 79 0.62 8.81 13.69
C GLY A 79 0.02 9.64 14.82
N LEU A 80 -1.25 9.42 15.14
CA LEU A 80 -1.90 9.95 16.34
C LEU A 80 -2.41 8.79 17.19
N ASP A 81 -2.11 8.79 18.49
CA ASP A 81 -2.76 7.88 19.43
C ASP A 81 -2.99 8.51 20.81
N LEU A 82 -3.96 7.97 21.55
CA LEU A 82 -4.19 8.29 22.95
C LEU A 82 -3.26 7.50 23.87
N ASP A 83 -2.89 6.27 23.50
CA ASP A 83 -2.03 5.43 24.32
C ASP A 83 -0.54 5.79 24.12
N THR A 84 0.04 6.32 25.19
CA THR A 84 1.45 6.72 25.19
C THR A 84 2.40 5.54 25.08
N GLU A 85 2.01 4.34 25.54
CA GLU A 85 2.87 3.17 25.47
C GLU A 85 2.92 2.58 24.06
N SER A 86 1.77 2.47 23.38
CA SER A 86 1.70 2.20 21.95
C SER A 86 2.58 3.16 21.14
N LEU A 87 2.47 4.48 21.36
CA LEU A 87 3.35 5.47 20.70
C LEU A 87 4.84 5.25 20.97
N ARG A 88 5.19 4.82 22.19
CA ARG A 88 6.58 4.49 22.55
C ARG A 88 7.11 3.34 21.69
N ARG A 89 6.30 2.29 21.50
CA ARG A 89 6.66 1.12 20.67
C ARG A 89 6.70 1.46 19.19
N VAL A 90 5.75 2.26 18.71
CA VAL A 90 5.76 2.79 17.34
C VAL A 90 7.08 3.55 17.09
N GLN A 91 7.50 4.40 18.02
CA GLN A 91 8.76 5.14 17.90
C GLN A 91 9.97 4.18 17.81
N GLU A 92 10.00 3.11 18.60
CA GLU A 92 11.04 2.09 18.52
C GLU A 92 11.06 1.40 17.15
N THR A 93 9.90 1.01 16.62
CA THR A 93 9.76 0.40 15.29
C THR A 93 10.23 1.33 14.18
N ILE A 94 9.81 2.59 14.17
CA ILE A 94 10.21 3.58 13.17
C ILE A 94 11.73 3.82 13.24
N LYS A 95 12.30 3.94 14.44
CA LYS A 95 13.77 4.07 14.59
C LYS A 95 14.51 2.85 14.05
N LEU A 96 13.94 1.65 14.17
CA LEU A 96 14.54 0.45 13.60
C LEU A 96 14.47 0.45 12.07
N THR A 97 13.35 0.87 11.48
CA THR A 97 13.23 0.94 10.00
C THR A 97 14.04 2.10 9.39
N ASN A 98 14.38 3.13 10.17
CA ASN A 98 15.24 4.24 9.74
C ASN A 98 16.76 3.96 9.91
N GLN A 99 17.14 2.85 10.55
CA GLN A 99 18.55 2.57 10.76
C GLN A 99 19.23 2.15 9.46
N LYS A 100 20.47 2.63 9.26
CA LYS A 100 21.33 2.14 8.17
C LYS A 100 21.56 0.64 8.33
N PRO A 101 21.62 -0.13 7.22
CA PRO A 101 21.93 -1.55 7.26
C PRO A 101 23.15 -1.83 8.15
N GLN A 102 23.01 -2.76 9.10
CA GLN A 102 24.19 -3.27 9.79
C GLN A 102 24.96 -4.22 8.84
N PRO A 103 26.30 -4.21 8.88
CA PRO A 103 27.11 -5.14 8.09
C PRO A 103 26.70 -6.60 8.38
N GLY A 104 26.35 -7.35 7.32
CA GLY A 104 26.00 -8.78 7.42
C GLY A 104 24.51 -9.10 7.50
N LEU A 105 23.62 -8.11 7.55
CA LEU A 105 22.19 -8.28 7.33
C LEU A 105 21.82 -7.95 5.88
N LEU A 106 20.72 -8.52 5.37
CA LEU A 106 20.12 -8.09 4.10
C LEU A 106 19.94 -6.58 4.14
N GLN A 107 20.56 -5.86 3.21
CA GLN A 107 20.46 -4.40 3.20
C GLN A 107 19.01 -4.03 2.88
N PRO A 108 18.32 -3.23 3.72
CA PRO A 108 17.03 -2.68 3.33
C PRO A 108 17.20 -1.86 2.06
N ASN A 109 16.15 -1.86 1.23
CA ASN A 109 16.14 -1.08 -0.01
C ASN A 109 16.50 0.39 0.30
N PRO A 110 17.39 1.00 -0.48
CA PRO A 110 17.67 2.42 -0.34
C PRO A 110 16.39 3.22 -0.54
N ARG A 111 16.28 4.31 0.21
CA ARG A 111 15.18 5.27 0.05
C ARG A 111 15.57 6.34 -0.95
N TRP A 112 14.77 6.56 -1.99
CA TRP A 112 15.08 7.53 -3.03
C TRP A 112 14.50 8.93 -2.77
N GLU A 113 13.46 9.01 -1.94
CA GLU A 113 12.80 10.27 -1.56
C GLU A 113 12.73 10.39 -0.04
N PRO A 114 12.98 11.57 0.53
CA PRO A 114 12.93 11.76 1.97
C PRO A 114 11.53 11.51 2.51
N LEU A 115 11.44 10.99 3.73
CA LEU A 115 10.19 10.78 4.45
C LEU A 115 10.31 11.35 5.85
N ARG A 116 9.40 12.25 6.21
CA ARG A 116 9.25 12.74 7.59
C ARG A 116 8.15 11.94 8.29
N VAL A 117 8.44 11.40 9.48
CA VAL A 117 7.45 10.72 10.32
C VAL A 117 7.23 11.50 11.61
N GLU A 118 5.98 11.85 11.92
CA GLU A 118 5.59 12.58 13.12
C GLU A 118 4.66 11.72 14.00
N LEU A 119 4.98 11.60 15.30
CA LEU A 119 4.12 10.91 16.27
C LEU A 119 3.50 11.92 17.23
N TRP A 120 2.18 11.93 17.30
CA TRP A 120 1.39 12.81 18.13
C TRP A 120 0.60 12.02 19.17
N SER A 121 0.48 12.57 20.37
CA SER A 121 -0.39 12.06 21.42
C SER A 121 -1.61 12.96 21.61
N GLY A 122 -2.81 12.38 21.63
CA GLY A 122 -4.04 13.13 21.91
C GLY A 122 -5.33 12.46 21.44
N ASP A 123 -6.46 13.04 21.84
CA ASP A 123 -7.81 12.55 21.53
C ASP A 123 -8.22 12.91 20.10
N LEU A 124 -8.68 11.93 19.32
CA LEU A 124 -9.16 12.12 17.94
C LEU A 124 -10.29 13.17 17.82
N ALA A 125 -11.02 13.45 18.90
CA ALA A 125 -12.05 14.49 18.95
C ALA A 125 -11.50 15.93 19.16
N VAL A 126 -10.18 16.09 19.31
CA VAL A 126 -9.49 17.38 19.43
C VAL A 126 -8.94 17.82 18.07
N ASN A 127 -9.20 19.08 17.71
CA ASN A 127 -8.70 19.65 16.46
C ASN A 127 -7.20 19.91 16.52
N ASN A 128 -6.50 19.56 15.44
CA ASN A 128 -5.12 19.94 15.19
C ASN A 128 -4.97 20.43 13.75
N GLU A 129 -4.57 21.69 13.61
CA GLU A 129 -4.37 22.36 12.32
C GLU A 129 -3.33 21.65 11.44
N ARG A 130 -2.39 20.91 12.04
CA ARG A 130 -1.37 20.12 11.33
C ARG A 130 -1.98 19.06 10.41
N PHE A 131 -3.20 18.61 10.72
CA PHE A 131 -3.88 17.50 10.04
C PHE A 131 -4.78 17.95 8.89
N LYS A 132 -4.87 19.26 8.63
CA LYS A 132 -5.69 19.81 7.54
C LYS A 132 -5.07 19.54 6.18
N ASP A 133 -5.95 19.26 5.21
CA ASP A 133 -5.65 19.13 3.79
C ASP A 133 -4.57 18.08 3.46
N LEU A 134 -4.34 17.11 4.36
CA LEU A 134 -3.54 15.93 4.08
C LEU A 134 -4.20 15.09 2.98
N GLU A 135 -3.41 14.34 2.23
CA GLU A 135 -3.94 13.60 1.08
C GLU A 135 -4.77 12.38 1.51
N CYS A 136 -4.34 11.67 2.56
CA CYS A 136 -5.04 10.49 3.05
C CYS A 136 -5.10 10.45 4.58
N VAL A 137 -6.25 10.04 5.10
CA VAL A 137 -6.39 9.68 6.52
C VAL A 137 -6.85 8.24 6.64
N VAL A 138 -6.25 7.47 7.55
CA VAL A 138 -6.58 6.08 7.82
C VAL A 138 -7.04 5.93 9.27
N MET A 139 -8.13 5.18 9.47
CA MET A 139 -8.61 4.71 10.77
C MET A 139 -8.77 3.19 10.68
N SER A 140 -7.75 2.45 11.09
CA SER A 140 -7.73 0.98 10.99
C SER A 140 -8.17 0.36 12.31
N GLU A 141 -9.41 -0.14 12.39
CA GLU A 141 -10.02 -0.73 13.60
C GLU A 141 -10.03 0.27 14.79
N VAL A 142 -10.54 1.47 14.56
CA VAL A 142 -10.55 2.56 15.56
C VAL A 142 -11.95 3.09 15.84
N ILE A 143 -12.82 3.15 14.83
CA ILE A 143 -14.11 3.84 14.97
C ILE A 143 -15.01 3.16 16.00
N GLU A 144 -14.94 1.84 16.12
CA GLU A 144 -15.68 1.01 17.08
C GLU A 144 -15.27 1.24 18.53
N HIS A 145 -14.07 1.74 18.79
CA HIS A 145 -13.59 2.06 20.14
C HIS A 145 -14.11 3.41 20.64
N LEU A 146 -14.62 4.26 19.74
CA LEU A 146 -15.08 5.60 20.08
C LEU A 146 -16.42 5.57 20.81
N PHE A 147 -16.48 6.26 21.95
CA PHE A 147 -17.75 6.54 22.60
C PHE A 147 -18.66 7.39 21.68
N PRO A 148 -20.00 7.29 21.81
CA PRO A 148 -20.92 8.02 20.93
C PRO A 148 -20.67 9.54 20.87
N ASP A 149 -20.25 10.16 21.99
CA ASP A 149 -19.92 11.58 22.05
C ASP A 149 -18.62 11.90 21.30
N GLN A 150 -17.59 11.05 21.41
CA GLN A 150 -16.35 11.18 20.65
C GLN A 150 -16.59 11.00 19.14
N LEU A 151 -17.35 9.97 18.74
CA LEU A 151 -17.70 9.73 17.34
C LEU A 151 -18.46 10.93 16.74
N SER A 152 -19.39 11.53 17.49
CA SER A 152 -20.14 12.70 17.04
C SER A 152 -19.28 13.95 16.82
N GLN A 153 -18.06 13.98 17.38
CA GLN A 153 -17.10 15.09 17.26
C GLN A 153 -16.01 14.80 16.23
N SER A 154 -15.47 13.59 16.21
CA SER A 154 -14.36 13.20 15.33
C SER A 154 -14.76 13.14 13.86
N ILE A 155 -15.99 12.71 13.54
CA ILE A 155 -16.45 12.62 12.15
C ILE A 155 -16.57 14.00 11.48
N PRO A 156 -17.24 15.02 12.07
CA PRO A 156 -17.24 16.37 11.51
C PRO A 156 -15.84 17.00 11.42
N LEU A 157 -14.94 16.66 12.35
CA LEU A 157 -13.56 17.11 12.32
C LEU A 157 -12.81 16.52 11.11
N LEU A 158 -12.82 15.20 10.97
CA LEU A 158 -12.17 14.47 9.89
C LEU A 158 -12.70 14.89 8.50
N PHE A 159 -14.02 14.79 8.30
CA PHE A 159 -14.62 15.00 6.99
C PHE A 159 -14.86 16.49 6.67
N GLY A 160 -15.14 17.31 7.70
CA GLY A 160 -15.53 18.71 7.53
C GLY A 160 -14.43 19.73 7.79
N SER A 161 -13.45 19.42 8.64
CA SER A 161 -12.37 20.36 8.99
C SER A 161 -11.03 19.96 8.38
N TYR A 162 -10.64 18.68 8.47
CA TYR A 162 -9.41 18.17 7.86
C TYR A 162 -9.55 17.94 6.37
N LYS A 163 -10.73 17.49 5.91
CA LYS A 163 -11.13 17.40 4.49
C LYS A 163 -10.10 16.71 3.57
N PRO A 164 -9.50 15.57 3.96
CA PRO A 164 -8.49 14.90 3.15
C PRO A 164 -9.08 14.39 1.83
N LYS A 165 -8.22 14.16 0.82
CA LYS A 165 -8.66 13.64 -0.49
C LYS A 165 -9.21 12.22 -0.37
N TRP A 166 -8.58 11.41 0.47
CA TRP A 166 -8.96 10.02 0.73
C TRP A 166 -9.12 9.76 2.23
N ILE A 167 -10.12 8.94 2.58
CA ILE A 167 -10.28 8.44 3.95
C ILE A 167 -10.51 6.94 3.87
N VAL A 168 -9.69 6.16 4.57
CA VAL A 168 -9.85 4.70 4.68
C VAL A 168 -10.26 4.38 6.11
N ILE A 169 -11.38 3.71 6.29
CA ILE A 169 -11.86 3.29 7.60
C ILE A 169 -12.15 1.81 7.56
N THR A 170 -11.61 1.08 8.53
CA THR A 170 -12.00 -0.31 8.78
C THR A 170 -12.72 -0.43 10.11
N THR A 171 -13.61 -1.42 10.18
CA THR A 171 -14.31 -1.77 11.42
C THR A 171 -14.80 -3.21 11.34
N PRO A 172 -14.94 -3.91 12.48
CA PRO A 172 -15.37 -5.29 12.49
C PRO A 172 -16.78 -5.50 11.90
N ASN A 173 -16.96 -6.59 11.15
CA ASN A 173 -18.29 -7.06 10.72
C ASN A 173 -18.93 -7.96 11.78
N HIS A 174 -19.94 -7.46 12.49
CA HIS A 174 -20.66 -8.25 13.51
C HIS A 174 -21.26 -9.55 12.93
N GLU A 175 -21.77 -9.52 11.69
CA GLU A 175 -22.43 -10.67 11.05
C GLU A 175 -21.45 -11.82 10.77
N PHE A 176 -20.15 -11.54 10.73
CA PHE A 176 -19.11 -12.53 10.50
C PHE A 176 -18.74 -13.30 11.78
N ASN A 177 -19.00 -12.74 12.98
CA ASN A 177 -18.60 -13.34 14.26
C ASN A 177 -19.09 -14.79 14.42
N GLN A 178 -20.33 -15.08 13.97
CA GLN A 178 -20.90 -16.43 14.01
C GLN A 178 -20.12 -17.46 13.17
N TYR A 179 -19.52 -17.04 12.06
CA TYR A 179 -18.72 -17.91 11.19
C TYR A 179 -17.36 -18.21 11.82
N ILE A 180 -16.82 -17.32 12.64
CA ILE A 180 -15.63 -17.59 13.46
C ILE A 180 -15.99 -18.56 14.60
N ASP A 181 -17.16 -18.36 15.21
CA ASP A 181 -17.57 -19.09 16.42
C ASP A 181 -18.21 -20.47 16.18
N GLN A 182 -18.49 -20.83 14.92
CA GLN A 182 -19.22 -22.06 14.56
C GLN A 182 -18.49 -23.35 14.96
N TYR A 183 -17.17 -23.26 15.22
CA TYR A 183 -16.34 -24.37 15.68
C TYR A 183 -16.04 -24.33 17.18
N SER A 184 -16.37 -23.24 17.88
CA SER A 184 -16.13 -23.09 19.31
C SER A 184 -17.28 -23.69 20.13
N SER A 185 -16.95 -24.30 21.28
CA SER A 185 -17.97 -24.67 22.27
C SER A 185 -18.59 -23.40 22.89
N PRO A 186 -19.78 -23.50 23.51
CA PRO A 186 -20.37 -22.38 24.23
C PRO A 186 -19.43 -21.79 25.31
N GLU A 187 -18.69 -22.65 26.01
CA GLU A 187 -17.72 -22.25 27.05
C GLU A 187 -16.52 -21.54 26.44
N THR A 188 -16.03 -21.95 25.28
CA THR A 188 -14.95 -21.24 24.58
C THR A 188 -15.45 -19.89 24.08
N ARG A 189 -16.64 -19.84 23.49
CA ARG A 189 -17.24 -18.61 22.96
C ARG A 189 -17.38 -17.53 24.02
N SER A 190 -17.79 -17.89 25.24
CA SER A 190 -17.94 -16.91 26.32
C SER A 190 -16.62 -16.33 26.81
N LEU A 191 -15.46 -16.88 26.42
CA LEU A 191 -14.14 -16.33 26.76
C LEU A 191 -13.70 -15.22 25.81
N HIS A 192 -14.21 -15.18 24.57
CA HIS A 192 -13.78 -14.24 23.52
C HIS A 192 -14.94 -13.45 22.89
N ARG A 193 -16.11 -13.49 23.51
CA ARG A 193 -17.29 -12.72 23.14
C ARG A 193 -17.84 -11.97 24.33
N PHE A 194 -18.04 -10.67 24.16
CA PHE A 194 -18.38 -9.76 25.25
C PHE A 194 -19.74 -9.11 24.96
N LEU A 195 -20.67 -9.17 25.91
CA LEU A 195 -21.95 -8.47 25.76
C LEU A 195 -21.68 -6.98 25.53
N ASP A 196 -22.40 -6.36 24.60
CA ASP A 196 -22.30 -4.92 24.29
C ASP A 196 -22.15 -4.08 25.57
N PRO A 197 -20.96 -3.52 25.84
CA PRO A 197 -20.68 -2.86 27.11
C PRO A 197 -21.46 -1.56 27.27
N THR A 198 -22.06 -1.04 26.20
CA THR A 198 -22.89 0.16 26.22
C THR A 198 -24.35 -0.12 26.57
N GLY A 199 -24.78 -1.39 26.53
CA GLY A 199 -26.17 -1.80 26.76
C GLY A 199 -27.16 -1.30 25.70
N ARG A 200 -26.68 -0.88 24.52
CA ARG A 200 -27.53 -0.39 23.41
C ARG A 200 -28.15 -1.53 22.61
N THR A 201 -27.51 -2.69 22.63
CA THR A 201 -27.95 -3.92 21.98
C THR A 201 -27.72 -5.12 22.88
N ASP A 202 -28.39 -6.24 22.59
CA ASP A 202 -28.14 -7.53 23.25
C ASP A 202 -27.08 -8.37 22.49
N ARG A 203 -26.22 -7.71 21.68
CA ARG A 203 -25.21 -8.36 20.84
C ARG A 203 -23.94 -8.66 21.62
N TYR A 204 -23.19 -9.65 21.13
CA TYR A 204 -21.86 -9.98 21.66
C TYR A 204 -20.78 -9.56 20.66
N PHE A 205 -19.82 -8.77 21.13
CA PHE A 205 -18.70 -8.22 20.37
C PHE A 205 -17.45 -9.10 20.52
N ARG A 206 -16.52 -8.97 19.56
CA ARG A 206 -15.23 -9.69 19.53
C ARG A 206 -14.21 -9.14 20.50
N ASP A 207 -14.40 -7.90 20.94
CA ASP A 207 -13.57 -7.24 21.93
C ASP A 207 -14.43 -6.59 23.02
N SER A 208 -13.93 -6.60 24.25
CA SER A 208 -14.58 -5.98 25.40
C SER A 208 -14.55 -4.45 25.38
N ASP A 209 -13.62 -3.84 24.64
CA ASP A 209 -13.51 -2.39 24.52
C ASP A 209 -14.34 -1.83 23.34
N HIS A 210 -14.92 -2.66 22.49
CA HIS A 210 -15.80 -2.15 21.42
C HIS A 210 -17.05 -1.48 21.99
N LYS A 211 -17.36 -0.27 21.50
CA LYS A 211 -18.58 0.49 21.84
C LYS A 211 -19.73 0.18 20.89
N PHE A 212 -19.44 -0.42 19.74
CA PHE A 212 -20.40 -0.98 18.79
C PHE A 212 -19.68 -1.97 17.86
N GLU A 213 -20.43 -2.90 17.27
CA GLU A 213 -19.99 -3.64 16.08
C GLU A 213 -21.12 -3.60 15.05
N TRP A 214 -20.84 -3.03 13.88
CA TRP A 214 -21.85 -2.88 12.85
C TRP A 214 -21.99 -4.12 11.98
N THR A 215 -23.25 -4.44 11.65
CA THR A 215 -23.61 -5.24 10.49
C THR A 215 -23.23 -4.54 9.18
N GLN A 216 -23.21 -5.27 8.06
CA GLN A 216 -22.99 -4.67 6.74
C GLN A 216 -23.99 -3.58 6.40
N ARG A 217 -25.25 -3.80 6.79
CA ARG A 217 -26.33 -2.83 6.57
C ARG A 217 -26.11 -1.56 7.39
N GLU A 218 -25.80 -1.68 8.68
CA GLU A 218 -25.53 -0.52 9.54
C GLU A 218 -24.33 0.30 9.04
N PHE A 219 -23.23 -0.39 8.69
CA PHE A 219 -22.03 0.25 8.17
C PHE A 219 -22.28 0.99 6.85
N LYS A 220 -22.98 0.34 5.90
CA LYS A 220 -23.35 0.96 4.61
C LYS A 220 -24.26 2.18 4.78
N VAL A 221 -25.24 2.10 5.70
CA VAL A 221 -26.13 3.23 6.00
C VAL A 221 -25.34 4.40 6.58
N TRP A 222 -24.43 4.13 7.51
CA TRP A 222 -23.54 5.15 8.08
C TRP A 222 -22.65 5.78 7.01
N CYS A 223 -21.99 4.97 6.18
CA CYS A 223 -21.12 5.46 5.09
C CYS A 223 -21.89 6.36 4.13
N LYS A 224 -23.10 5.95 3.72
CA LYS A 224 -23.95 6.75 2.83
C LYS A 224 -24.34 8.10 3.45
N ALA A 225 -24.67 8.11 4.74
CA ALA A 225 -25.03 9.34 5.45
C ALA A 225 -23.84 10.31 5.54
N VAL A 226 -22.66 9.82 5.93
CA VAL A 226 -21.44 10.64 6.02
C VAL A 226 -21.00 11.16 4.65
N ALA A 227 -20.95 10.28 3.64
CA ALA A 227 -20.60 10.65 2.27
C ALA A 227 -21.50 11.75 1.72
N SER A 228 -22.82 11.63 1.93
CA SER A 228 -23.79 12.64 1.51
C SER A 228 -23.65 13.97 2.27
N ALA A 229 -23.32 13.93 3.56
CA ALA A 229 -23.24 15.13 4.39
C ALA A 229 -21.98 15.97 4.12
N TYR A 230 -20.88 15.34 3.71
CA TYR A 230 -19.57 15.99 3.57
C TYR A 230 -19.03 16.03 2.13
N GLY A 231 -19.79 15.56 1.14
CA GLY A 231 -19.40 15.64 -0.27
C GLY A 231 -18.33 14.63 -0.69
N TYR A 232 -18.45 13.38 -0.22
CA TYR A 232 -17.56 12.29 -0.61
C TYR A 232 -18.32 11.24 -1.45
N ASP A 233 -17.61 10.57 -2.33
CA ASP A 233 -18.00 9.26 -2.85
C ASP A 233 -17.37 8.18 -1.97
N PHE A 234 -17.94 6.97 -1.97
CA PHE A 234 -17.40 5.87 -1.17
C PHE A 234 -17.51 4.53 -1.89
N GLU A 235 -16.53 3.68 -1.62
CA GLU A 235 -16.48 2.28 -2.05
C GLU A 235 -16.37 1.38 -0.82
N LEU A 236 -17.11 0.27 -0.81
CA LEU A 236 -17.09 -0.71 0.28
C LEU A 236 -16.27 -1.94 -0.14
N GLY A 237 -15.48 -2.46 0.79
CA GLY A 237 -14.72 -3.69 0.66
C GLY A 237 -14.48 -4.33 2.02
N GLY A 238 -13.39 -5.08 2.16
CA GLY A 238 -13.02 -5.65 3.45
C GLY A 238 -11.85 -6.62 3.39
N CYS A 239 -11.52 -7.16 4.57
CA CYS A 239 -10.44 -8.12 4.78
C CYS A 239 -10.98 -9.41 5.41
N GLY A 240 -10.37 -10.55 5.06
CA GLY A 240 -10.82 -11.87 5.51
C GLY A 240 -12.16 -12.25 4.89
N SER A 241 -12.19 -12.50 3.58
CA SER A 241 -13.42 -12.81 2.86
C SER A 241 -13.92 -14.24 3.15
N TYR A 242 -15.23 -14.41 3.14
CA TYR A 242 -15.89 -15.70 3.24
C TYR A 242 -15.44 -16.65 2.13
N VAL A 243 -15.35 -16.16 0.89
CA VAL A 243 -14.88 -16.93 -0.26
C VAL A 243 -13.49 -17.49 0.00
N ASN A 244 -12.54 -16.67 0.46
CA ASN A 244 -11.17 -17.12 0.65
C ASN A 244 -11.04 -18.13 1.80
N TYR A 245 -11.93 -18.03 2.79
CA TYR A 245 -11.90 -18.91 3.94
C TYR A 245 -12.63 -20.24 3.71
N PHE A 246 -13.80 -20.22 3.07
CA PHE A 246 -14.71 -21.39 2.96
C PHE A 246 -14.88 -21.95 1.55
N ILE A 247 -14.39 -21.28 0.50
CA ILE A 247 -14.62 -21.71 -0.91
C ILE A 247 -13.31 -21.88 -1.68
N GLN A 248 -12.38 -20.94 -1.54
CA GLN A 248 -11.13 -20.89 -2.28
C GLN A 248 -10.00 -20.60 -1.29
N SER A 249 -9.40 -21.64 -0.72
CA SER A 249 -8.20 -21.45 0.10
C SER A 249 -7.04 -20.99 -0.79
N ILE A 250 -6.85 -19.68 -0.90
CA ILE A 250 -5.70 -19.08 -1.61
C ILE A 250 -4.39 -19.34 -0.83
N SER A 251 -4.49 -19.77 0.44
CA SER A 251 -3.35 -20.00 1.34
C SER A 251 -2.91 -21.47 1.40
N SER A 252 -3.63 -22.40 0.77
CA SER A 252 -3.23 -23.82 0.77
C SER A 252 -2.19 -24.05 -0.33
N ILE A 253 -0.92 -24.00 0.08
CA ILE A 253 0.25 -24.44 -0.71
C ILE A 253 0.09 -25.91 -1.16
N ASP A 254 -0.75 -26.69 -0.48
CA ASP A 254 -1.23 -28.01 -0.90
C ASP A 254 -2.69 -28.23 -0.45
N PRO A 255 -3.69 -28.11 -1.37
CA PRO A 255 -5.10 -28.33 -1.07
C PRO A 255 -5.43 -29.75 -0.57
N ALA A 256 -4.56 -30.73 -0.82
CA ALA A 256 -4.76 -32.11 -0.35
C ALA A 256 -4.43 -32.29 1.14
N GLN A 257 -3.55 -31.44 1.69
CA GLN A 257 -3.13 -31.50 3.10
C GLN A 257 -3.95 -30.58 4.01
N ASN A 258 -4.44 -29.45 3.49
CA ASN A 258 -5.26 -28.50 4.23
C ASN A 258 -6.60 -28.29 3.49
N PRO A 259 -7.58 -29.19 3.68
CA PRO A 259 -8.88 -29.03 3.05
C PRO A 259 -9.56 -27.76 3.54
N VAL A 260 -10.30 -27.13 2.63
CA VAL A 260 -11.12 -25.95 2.95
C VAL A 260 -12.12 -26.31 4.07
N PRO A 261 -12.21 -25.53 5.16
CA PRO A 261 -13.18 -25.78 6.21
C PRO A 261 -14.62 -25.78 5.67
N GLU A 262 -15.44 -26.75 6.10
CA GLU A 262 -16.87 -26.74 5.79
C GLU A 262 -17.62 -25.83 6.77
N SER A 263 -18.37 -24.85 6.25
CA SER A 263 -19.24 -24.03 7.10
C SER A 263 -20.49 -24.81 7.53
N ARG A 264 -20.81 -24.75 8.82
CA ARG A 264 -22.05 -25.25 9.44
C ARG A 264 -23.21 -24.24 9.33
N LEU A 265 -22.93 -23.03 8.83
CA LEU A 265 -23.89 -21.94 8.68
C LEU A 265 -24.28 -21.78 7.21
N PRO A 266 -25.44 -21.16 6.92
CA PRO A 266 -25.81 -20.83 5.55
C PRO A 266 -24.77 -19.92 4.90
N VAL A 267 -24.55 -20.11 3.59
CA VAL A 267 -23.74 -19.21 2.78
C VAL A 267 -24.41 -17.81 2.79
N PRO A 268 -23.65 -16.72 3.05
CA PRO A 268 -24.18 -15.36 2.95
C PRO A 268 -24.78 -15.08 1.57
N GLU A 269 -25.73 -14.14 1.48
CA GLU A 269 -26.37 -13.79 0.20
C GLU A 269 -25.38 -13.28 -0.86
N SER A 270 -24.31 -12.60 -0.43
CA SER A 270 -23.21 -12.13 -1.30
C SER A 270 -21.87 -12.54 -0.68
N PRO A 271 -21.40 -13.77 -0.91
CA PRO A 271 -20.19 -14.29 -0.26
C PRO A 271 -18.93 -13.55 -0.70
N GLU A 272 -18.87 -13.04 -1.93
CA GLU A 272 -17.73 -12.26 -2.46
C GLU A 272 -17.56 -10.93 -1.72
N GLY A 273 -18.65 -10.34 -1.26
CA GLY A 273 -18.68 -9.10 -0.49
C GLY A 273 -18.73 -9.29 1.03
N PHE A 274 -18.62 -10.53 1.53
CA PHE A 274 -18.78 -10.86 2.94
C PHE A 274 -17.41 -11.03 3.62
N PHE A 275 -17.02 -10.04 4.43
CA PHE A 275 -15.70 -9.97 5.05
C PHE A 275 -15.79 -9.97 6.58
N ALA A 276 -14.74 -10.47 7.25
CA ALA A 276 -14.60 -10.44 8.71
C ALA A 276 -14.39 -9.02 9.25
N THR A 277 -13.65 -8.22 8.50
CA THR A 277 -13.44 -6.78 8.71
C THR A 277 -13.97 -6.04 7.50
N GLN A 278 -14.81 -5.04 7.75
CA GLN A 278 -15.38 -4.19 6.71
C GLN A 278 -14.43 -3.02 6.46
N CYS A 279 -14.33 -2.59 5.22
CA CYS A 279 -13.52 -1.44 4.83
C CYS A 279 -14.37 -0.49 3.99
N VAL A 280 -14.17 0.82 4.18
CA VAL A 280 -14.69 1.85 3.30
C VAL A 280 -13.56 2.77 2.88
N ILE A 281 -13.53 3.09 1.59
CA ILE A 281 -12.66 4.12 1.01
C ILE A 281 -13.55 5.27 0.58
N PHE A 282 -13.41 6.42 1.25
CA PHE A 282 -14.04 7.66 0.81
C PHE A 282 -13.09 8.45 -0.09
N LYS A 283 -13.62 8.99 -1.18
CA LYS A 283 -12.94 9.93 -2.09
C LYS A 283 -13.67 11.26 -2.09
N LYS A 284 -12.95 12.35 -1.80
CA LYS A 284 -13.52 13.70 -1.84
C LYS A 284 -13.96 14.04 -3.27
N ARG A 285 -15.17 14.57 -3.44
CA ARG A 285 -15.64 15.05 -4.75
C ARG A 285 -14.91 16.33 -5.14
N GLU A 286 -14.53 16.44 -6.41
CA GLU A 286 -13.84 17.62 -6.93
C GLU A 286 -14.76 18.84 -7.16
N LYS A 287 -16.08 18.63 -7.19
CA LYS A 287 -17.06 19.73 -7.34
C LYS A 287 -17.59 20.18 -5.99
N LEU A 288 -17.49 21.48 -5.73
CA LEU A 288 -18.30 22.18 -4.73
C LEU A 288 -19.77 22.04 -5.15
N MET A 289 -20.55 21.23 -4.42
CA MET A 289 -22.01 21.34 -4.47
C MET A 289 -22.40 22.60 -3.70
N ASP A 290 -23.40 23.34 -4.20
CA ASP A 290 -23.86 24.61 -3.62
C ASP A 290 -24.01 24.50 -2.10
N ASP A 291 -23.21 25.29 -1.37
CA ASP A 291 -22.98 25.25 0.07
C ASP A 291 -24.24 25.42 0.96
N GLU A 292 -25.39 25.77 0.38
CA GLU A 292 -26.61 26.06 1.12
C GLU A 292 -27.54 24.85 1.26
N GLU A 293 -27.62 23.97 0.25
CA GLU A 293 -28.59 22.87 0.25
C GLU A 293 -28.15 21.68 1.13
N ASP A 294 -26.83 21.50 1.32
CA ASP A 294 -26.26 20.41 2.13
C ASP A 294 -26.04 20.79 3.59
N LYS A 295 -25.86 22.08 3.93
CA LYS A 295 -25.84 22.53 5.33
C LYS A 295 -27.14 22.19 6.05
N ASP A 296 -28.27 22.32 5.37
CA ASP A 296 -29.59 21.95 5.91
C ASP A 296 -29.79 20.43 6.02
N LYS A 297 -29.21 19.62 5.11
CA LYS A 297 -29.24 18.15 5.20
C LYS A 297 -28.35 17.60 6.30
N ALA A 298 -27.14 18.14 6.49
CA ALA A 298 -26.24 17.78 7.59
C ALA A 298 -26.87 18.11 8.96
N ARG A 299 -27.57 19.24 9.04
CA ARG A 299 -28.31 19.68 10.24
C ARG A 299 -29.52 18.78 10.53
N MET A 300 -30.24 18.29 9.51
CA MET A 300 -31.32 17.30 9.68
C MET A 300 -30.83 15.88 10.02
N ALA A 301 -29.59 15.53 9.68
CA ALA A 301 -28.98 14.23 10.03
C ALA A 301 -28.43 14.16 11.48
N GLY A 302 -28.62 15.20 12.29
CA GLY A 302 -28.14 15.25 13.67
C GLY A 302 -26.63 15.55 13.79
N LEU A 303 -25.96 15.93 12.70
CA LEU A 303 -24.54 16.30 12.67
C LEU A 303 -24.34 17.79 13.02
N ASN A 304 -24.91 18.24 14.15
CA ASN A 304 -24.56 19.55 14.67
C ASN A 304 -23.07 19.56 15.00
N HIS A 305 -22.26 20.45 14.39
CA HIS A 305 -20.86 20.65 14.78
C HIS A 305 -20.79 20.93 16.29
N PRO A 306 -20.38 19.96 17.12
CA PRO A 306 -20.27 20.21 18.54
C PRO A 306 -19.16 21.25 18.74
N LYS A 307 -19.24 22.03 19.84
CA LYS A 307 -18.09 22.88 20.22
C LYS A 307 -16.88 21.97 20.38
N ALA A 308 -15.79 22.27 19.67
CA ALA A 308 -14.56 21.50 19.72
C ALA A 308 -14.16 21.23 21.18
N ARG A 309 -13.83 19.96 21.50
CA ARG A 309 -13.29 19.60 22.80
C ARG A 309 -12.05 20.47 23.06
N LYS A 310 -11.96 21.04 24.26
CA LYS A 310 -10.74 21.74 24.68
C LYS A 310 -9.65 20.71 24.93
N GLY A 311 -8.51 20.86 24.27
CA GLY A 311 -7.35 19.99 24.37
C GLY A 311 -6.31 20.43 23.37
N GLU A 312 -5.12 19.83 23.45
CA GLU A 312 -4.03 20.04 22.50
C GLU A 312 -3.35 18.70 22.27
N HIS A 313 -3.01 18.42 21.01
CA HIS A 313 -2.16 17.28 20.68
C HIS A 313 -0.72 17.62 20.98
N GLN A 314 0.00 16.68 21.59
CA GLN A 314 1.43 16.83 21.86
C GLN A 314 2.23 16.10 20.79
N LEU A 315 3.16 16.80 20.12
CA LEU A 315 4.15 16.15 19.28
C LEU A 315 5.18 15.44 20.16
N ILE A 316 5.23 14.11 20.07
CA ILE A 316 6.06 13.25 20.92
C ILE A 316 7.39 12.95 20.25
N ALA A 317 7.38 12.69 18.93
CA ALA A 317 8.58 12.33 18.19
C ALA A 317 8.51 12.80 16.74
N VAL A 318 9.69 13.03 16.16
CA VAL A 318 9.90 13.24 14.73
C VAL A 318 11.08 12.39 14.31
N GLU A 319 10.90 11.58 13.28
CA GLU A 319 11.96 10.78 12.66
C GLU A 319 12.10 11.19 11.19
N GLU A 320 13.31 11.51 10.78
CA GLU A 320 13.63 11.94 9.42
C GLU A 320 14.34 10.81 8.69
N TYR A 321 13.72 10.29 7.63
CA TYR A 321 14.32 9.33 6.72
C TYR A 321 14.94 10.11 5.57
N LEU A 322 16.27 10.08 5.48
CA LEU A 322 16.99 10.76 4.42
C LEU A 322 16.93 9.93 3.13
N ALA A 323 16.89 10.62 2.00
CA ALA A 323 17.15 9.98 0.72
C ALA A 323 18.60 9.47 0.66
N HIS A 324 18.82 8.41 -0.12
CA HIS A 324 20.12 7.80 -0.31
C HIS A 324 21.09 8.79 -0.95
N GLU A 325 22.37 8.73 -0.57
CA GLU A 325 23.38 9.70 -1.01
C GLU A 325 23.64 9.68 -2.52
N SER A 326 23.33 8.56 -3.19
CA SER A 326 23.49 8.42 -4.64
C SER A 326 22.34 9.02 -5.45
N VAL A 327 21.32 9.61 -4.82
CA VAL A 327 20.30 10.38 -5.56
C VAL A 327 20.99 11.44 -6.41
N ASP A 328 20.55 11.59 -7.66
CA ASP A 328 21.14 12.43 -8.71
C ASP A 328 22.56 12.06 -9.16
N GLN A 329 23.13 10.96 -8.68
CA GLN A 329 24.48 10.48 -9.04
C GLN A 329 24.41 9.19 -9.85
N VAL A 330 23.85 9.28 -11.05
CA VAL A 330 23.77 8.14 -11.99
C VAL A 330 25.18 7.77 -12.45
N SER A 331 25.55 6.50 -12.28
CA SER A 331 26.82 5.96 -12.78
C SER A 331 26.87 5.96 -14.31
N PRO A 332 28.07 6.00 -14.90
CA PRO A 332 28.23 5.79 -16.33
C PRO A 332 27.56 4.49 -16.79
N LYS A 333 26.82 4.54 -17.91
CA LYS A 333 26.05 3.39 -18.41
C LYS A 333 26.86 2.12 -18.67
N HIS A 334 28.14 2.26 -19.00
CA HIS A 334 29.01 1.09 -19.18
C HIS A 334 29.27 0.36 -17.86
N GLU A 335 29.32 1.07 -16.72
CA GLU A 335 29.41 0.46 -15.39
C GLU A 335 28.10 -0.24 -15.02
N ILE A 336 26.95 0.37 -15.35
CA ILE A 336 25.62 -0.25 -15.18
C ILE A 336 25.56 -1.57 -15.95
N LEU A 337 25.92 -1.58 -17.23
CA LEU A 337 25.90 -2.80 -18.05
C LEU A 337 26.88 -3.87 -17.57
N GLU A 338 28.08 -3.47 -17.14
CA GLU A 338 29.07 -4.40 -16.60
C GLU A 338 28.55 -5.08 -15.32
N HIS A 339 27.86 -4.32 -14.46
CA HIS A 339 27.21 -4.86 -13.26
C HIS A 339 26.10 -5.87 -13.62
N VAL A 340 25.23 -5.55 -14.59
CA VAL A 340 24.21 -6.48 -15.10
C VAL A 340 24.84 -7.76 -15.65
N LYS A 341 25.92 -7.66 -16.43
CA LYS A 341 26.64 -8.84 -16.96
C LYS A 341 27.16 -9.73 -15.85
N GLN A 342 27.74 -9.14 -14.79
CA GLN A 342 28.22 -9.87 -13.63
C GLN A 342 27.09 -10.60 -12.91
N TYR A 343 25.94 -9.95 -12.72
CA TYR A 343 24.74 -10.57 -12.16
C TYR A 343 24.27 -11.78 -12.99
N LEU A 344 24.15 -11.61 -14.31
CA LEU A 344 23.71 -12.66 -15.22
C LEU A 344 24.68 -13.86 -15.22
N VAL A 345 25.99 -13.61 -15.24
CA VAL A 345 27.02 -14.67 -15.18
C VAL A 345 27.00 -15.39 -13.84
N ALA A 346 26.88 -14.66 -12.72
CA ALA A 346 26.85 -15.26 -11.38
C ALA A 346 25.63 -16.17 -11.17
N ASN A 347 24.53 -15.90 -11.85
CA ASN A 347 23.29 -16.69 -11.78
C ASN A 347 23.15 -17.70 -12.94
N GLU A 348 24.12 -17.80 -13.85
CA GLU A 348 24.09 -18.68 -15.03
C GLU A 348 22.83 -18.50 -15.92
N ILE A 349 22.31 -17.27 -16.01
CA ILE A 349 21.12 -16.93 -16.80
C ILE A 349 21.46 -15.93 -17.91
N SER A 350 21.00 -16.19 -19.14
CA SER A 350 21.17 -15.27 -20.27
C SER A 350 19.99 -14.33 -20.48
N ARG A 351 18.86 -14.59 -19.81
CA ARG A 351 17.61 -13.85 -19.91
C ARG A 351 16.96 -13.72 -18.53
N VAL A 352 16.47 -12.53 -18.19
CA VAL A 352 15.91 -12.20 -16.87
C VAL A 352 14.76 -11.21 -17.00
N ARG A 353 13.81 -11.21 -16.06
CA ARG A 353 12.80 -10.15 -15.99
C ARG A 353 13.41 -8.86 -15.49
N LEU A 354 12.95 -7.72 -16.01
CA LEU A 354 13.41 -6.41 -15.56
C LEU A 354 13.18 -6.22 -14.05
N ARG A 355 12.05 -6.73 -13.52
CA ARG A 355 11.76 -6.69 -12.08
C ARG A 355 12.77 -7.46 -11.24
N GLU A 356 13.13 -8.67 -11.66
CA GLU A 356 14.11 -9.51 -10.96
C GLU A 356 15.48 -8.84 -10.97
N LEU A 357 15.87 -8.31 -12.13
CA LEU A 357 17.12 -7.57 -12.26
C LEU A 357 17.12 -6.32 -11.35
N TRP A 358 16.04 -5.56 -11.31
CA TRP A 358 15.95 -4.33 -10.51
C TRP A 358 15.90 -4.58 -8.99
N LEU A 359 15.15 -5.60 -8.55
CA LEU A 359 14.88 -5.84 -7.12
C LEU A 359 15.83 -6.84 -6.46
N CYS A 360 16.43 -7.75 -7.23
CA CYS A 360 17.28 -8.82 -6.68
C CYS A 360 18.78 -8.57 -6.89
N ASP A 361 19.17 -7.70 -7.82
CA ASP A 361 20.57 -7.32 -8.02
C ASP A 361 20.96 -6.20 -7.06
N GLN A 362 21.75 -6.55 -6.03
CA GLN A 362 22.16 -5.59 -5.01
C GLN A 362 23.08 -4.52 -5.59
N GLY A 363 22.59 -3.27 -5.62
CA GLY A 363 23.36 -2.09 -5.99
C GLY A 363 23.10 -1.58 -7.41
N LEU A 364 22.38 -2.33 -8.25
CA LEU A 364 22.00 -1.85 -9.59
C LEU A 364 21.12 -0.60 -9.52
N ASP A 365 20.18 -0.62 -8.59
CA ASP A 365 19.33 0.49 -8.21
C ASP A 365 20.13 1.74 -7.80
N ARG A 366 21.25 1.56 -7.08
CA ARG A 366 22.18 2.64 -6.67
C ARG A 366 22.97 3.20 -7.84
N LEU A 367 23.48 2.36 -8.73
CA LEU A 367 24.15 2.80 -9.96
C LEU A 367 23.21 3.64 -10.84
N CYS A 368 21.92 3.33 -10.79
CA CYS A 368 20.89 4.07 -11.51
C CYS A 368 20.30 5.23 -10.71
N ALA A 369 20.79 5.52 -9.49
CA ALA A 369 20.24 6.54 -8.59
C ALA A 369 18.71 6.43 -8.37
N GLY A 370 18.18 5.20 -8.33
CA GLY A 370 16.74 4.93 -8.25
C GLY A 370 15.95 5.14 -9.54
N GLN A 371 16.58 5.62 -10.61
CA GLN A 371 15.92 5.93 -11.89
C GLN A 371 16.01 4.73 -12.83
N LEU A 372 14.97 3.88 -12.85
CA LEU A 372 14.93 2.68 -13.70
C LEU A 372 15.15 2.99 -15.19
N ILE A 373 14.70 4.15 -15.66
CA ILE A 373 14.93 4.59 -17.04
C ILE A 373 16.42 4.66 -17.43
N GLN A 374 17.34 4.88 -16.47
CA GLN A 374 18.77 4.91 -16.74
C GLN A 374 19.31 3.52 -17.11
N LEU A 375 18.81 2.47 -16.46
CA LEU A 375 19.10 1.08 -16.82
C LEU A 375 18.58 0.75 -18.21
N VAL A 376 17.33 1.14 -18.51
CA VAL A 376 16.71 0.92 -19.82
C VAL A 376 17.49 1.64 -20.93
N LEU A 377 17.93 2.87 -20.67
CA LEU A 377 18.79 3.63 -21.58
C LEU A 377 20.20 3.05 -21.73
N ALA A 378 20.70 2.32 -20.73
CA ALA A 378 22.00 1.66 -20.80
C ALA A 378 21.99 0.51 -21.80
N PHE A 379 20.92 -0.30 -21.88
CA PHE A 379 20.80 -1.39 -22.86
C PHE A 379 20.85 -0.93 -24.32
N ALA A 380 20.59 0.35 -24.60
CA ALA A 380 20.75 0.90 -25.95
C ALA A 380 22.21 1.25 -26.29
N ASP A 381 23.09 1.42 -25.30
CA ASP A 381 24.45 1.95 -25.50
C ASP A 381 25.46 0.88 -25.97
N GLU A 382 25.14 -0.41 -25.82
CA GLU A 382 25.95 -1.54 -26.31
C GLU A 382 25.12 -2.45 -27.23
N ASP A 383 25.76 -3.07 -28.21
CA ASP A 383 25.17 -4.16 -28.99
C ASP A 383 25.04 -5.44 -28.14
N GLY A 384 24.21 -6.39 -28.60
CA GLY A 384 24.08 -7.70 -27.94
C GLY A 384 23.06 -7.73 -26.79
N TRP A 385 22.30 -6.65 -26.57
CA TRP A 385 21.16 -6.63 -25.66
C TRP A 385 19.85 -6.65 -26.42
N GLU A 386 18.91 -7.45 -25.94
CA GLU A 386 17.53 -7.46 -26.41
C GLU A 386 16.60 -7.14 -25.24
N VAL A 387 15.79 -6.10 -25.42
CA VAL A 387 14.65 -5.79 -24.56
C VAL A 387 13.41 -6.29 -25.28
N SER A 388 12.50 -6.99 -24.61
CA SER A 388 11.28 -7.52 -25.22
C SER A 388 10.12 -7.58 -24.24
N ASN A 389 8.89 -7.67 -24.76
CA ASN A 389 7.66 -7.93 -24.00
C ASN A 389 7.04 -9.29 -24.34
N ASP A 390 7.82 -10.17 -24.98
CA ASP A 390 7.34 -11.48 -25.40
C ASP A 390 7.17 -12.38 -24.17
N ALA A 391 5.94 -12.82 -23.91
CA ALA A 391 5.64 -13.83 -22.90
C ALA A 391 6.31 -15.16 -23.29
N GLU A 392 6.79 -15.93 -22.31
CA GLU A 392 7.16 -17.32 -22.58
C GLU A 392 5.91 -18.08 -23.08
N PRO A 393 6.03 -18.97 -24.09
CA PRO A 393 4.89 -19.56 -24.79
C PRO A 393 3.93 -20.45 -23.97
N THR A 394 4.07 -20.53 -22.65
CA THR A 394 3.46 -21.60 -21.83
C THR A 394 2.59 -21.16 -20.67
N ASP A 395 2.42 -19.86 -20.38
CA ASP A 395 1.73 -19.44 -19.16
C ASP A 395 0.29 -18.92 -19.40
N PRO A 396 -0.76 -19.53 -18.81
CA PRO A 396 -2.13 -19.01 -18.84
C PRO A 396 -2.37 -17.85 -17.84
N LEU A 397 -1.31 -17.22 -17.35
CA LEU A 397 -1.40 -16.13 -16.36
C LEU A 397 -1.96 -14.83 -16.97
N PRO A 398 -2.56 -13.96 -16.14
CA PRO A 398 -2.94 -12.62 -16.57
C PRO A 398 -1.75 -11.87 -17.19
N PRO A 399 -2.00 -10.93 -18.11
CA PRO A 399 -0.93 -10.19 -18.78
C PRO A 399 -0.09 -9.47 -17.72
N LEU A 400 1.22 -9.70 -17.77
CA LEU A 400 2.18 -9.02 -16.90
C LEU A 400 2.18 -7.52 -17.21
N THR A 401 2.47 -6.72 -16.20
CA THR A 401 2.43 -5.26 -16.23
C THR A 401 3.78 -4.68 -15.76
N GLY A 402 4.04 -3.41 -16.04
CA GLY A 402 5.23 -2.74 -15.50
C GLY A 402 6.56 -3.44 -15.81
N MET A 403 7.43 -3.54 -14.79
CA MET A 403 8.72 -4.24 -14.89
C MET A 403 8.57 -5.74 -15.14
N ASP A 404 7.46 -6.37 -14.71
CA ASP A 404 7.22 -7.80 -14.90
C ASP A 404 6.98 -8.17 -16.36
N ALA A 405 6.49 -7.22 -17.15
CA ALA A 405 6.19 -7.41 -18.57
C ALA A 405 7.43 -7.34 -19.48
N ILE A 406 8.59 -6.95 -18.96
CA ILE A 406 9.79 -6.69 -19.76
C ILE A 406 10.87 -7.73 -19.45
N TRP A 407 11.39 -8.33 -20.51
CA TRP A 407 12.53 -9.23 -20.49
C TRP A 407 13.78 -8.54 -21.01
N ILE A 408 14.91 -8.85 -20.38
CA ILE A 408 16.25 -8.45 -20.80
C ILE A 408 17.02 -9.72 -21.16
N SER A 409 17.53 -9.80 -22.39
CA SER A 409 18.39 -10.90 -22.86
C SER A 409 19.77 -10.40 -23.25
N TRP A 410 20.82 -11.08 -22.80
CA TRP A 410 22.19 -10.87 -23.26
C TRP A 410 22.54 -11.88 -24.36
N LEU A 411 22.49 -11.45 -25.62
CA LEU A 411 22.64 -12.30 -26.81
C LEU A 411 24.05 -12.90 -26.95
N HIS A 412 25.05 -12.31 -26.29
CA HIS A 412 26.44 -12.76 -26.30
C HIS A 412 26.85 -13.41 -24.98
N PHE A 413 25.87 -13.91 -24.20
CA PHE A 413 26.13 -14.58 -22.94
C PHE A 413 27.16 -15.72 -23.11
N PRO A 414 28.24 -15.74 -22.31
CA PRO A 414 29.26 -16.77 -22.42
C PRO A 414 28.68 -18.11 -21.96
N MET A 415 28.54 -19.08 -22.87
CA MET A 415 28.16 -20.43 -22.46
C MET A 415 29.30 -21.02 -21.62
N SER A 416 28.97 -21.51 -20.41
CA SER A 416 29.90 -22.27 -19.58
C SER A 416 30.49 -23.41 -20.42
N PRO A 417 31.82 -23.62 -20.42
CA PRO A 417 32.38 -24.79 -21.08
C PRO A 417 31.75 -26.02 -20.43
N THR A 418 31.00 -26.79 -21.21
CA THR A 418 30.46 -28.07 -20.77
C THR A 418 31.61 -28.89 -20.18
N LYS A 419 31.40 -29.48 -19.00
CA LYS A 419 32.28 -30.49 -18.39
C LYS A 419 32.31 -31.77 -19.25
N SER A 420 32.76 -31.67 -20.50
CA SER A 420 32.84 -32.76 -21.46
C SER A 420 34.16 -32.76 -22.24
N GLN A 421 35.23 -32.25 -21.62
CA GLN A 421 36.62 -32.43 -22.09
C GLN A 421 37.55 -32.67 -20.88
N ILE A 422 37.22 -33.68 -20.08
CA ILE A 422 38.20 -34.46 -19.33
C ILE A 422 37.79 -35.91 -19.56
N ASP A 423 38.30 -36.48 -20.65
CA ASP A 423 38.47 -37.93 -20.85
C ASP A 423 39.73 -38.13 -21.69
#